data_AF-A0A3M7C453-F1
#
_entry.id   AF-A0A3M7C453-F1
#
_cell.length_a   1.000
_cell.length_b   1.000
_cell.length_c   1.000
_cell.angle_alpha   90.00
_cell.angle_beta   90.00
_cell.angle_gamma   90.00
#
_symmetry.space_group_name_H-M   'P 1'
#
loop_
_entity.id
_entity.type
_entity.pdbx_description
1 polymer ?
#
loop_
_entity_poly.entity_id
_entity_poly.type
_entity_poly.pdbx_seq_one_letter_code
_entity_poly.pdbx_strand_id
1 'polypeptide(L)'
;RDILPSSYKGRNIGVVTARSVFREFGARIVVGGKKVTDDYKVTEAKANGEVEGEIADPDDRIPEHNEEYNRNRYVAWFGASEVYRNVGQGGAGQQSGKPGPLGKRRAGVTVQNWQFLHAREASRFNSGIAAVRRSAMDGVYDTHTNMMFYPSITQPSHAKWEQMPPRPIQSDEKPLENGLTNGHAHLPNGTTGDDHDTAMEIDDKSHAVDQSSRPTIFSDVPPVVSRNFAVIDTTFKAPTHHVCGFPGPDGSIYDPTSGPNGLSSIPDDIADELPEDCRRALEEAKKAEMGWKGQWGTEAQSALRGELKIGFNGYPV
;
A
#
# COMPACT_ATOMS: atom_id res chain seq x y z
N ARG A 1 17.18 -10.06 32.55
CA ARG A 1 16.07 -9.09 32.39
C ARG A 1 16.28 -7.92 33.36
N ASP A 2 17.56 -7.55 33.58
CA ASP A 2 18.04 -6.88 34.80
C ASP A 2 18.97 -5.70 34.49
N ILE A 3 18.97 -5.22 33.24
CA ILE A 3 19.84 -4.12 32.80
C ILE A 3 19.32 -2.77 33.29
N LEU A 4 18.01 -2.63 33.53
CA LEU A 4 17.38 -1.38 33.96
C LEU A 4 16.70 -1.57 35.33
N PRO A 5 17.11 -0.80 36.35
CA PRO A 5 16.42 -0.78 37.64
C PRO A 5 14.93 -0.45 37.53
N SER A 6 14.14 -0.99 38.45
CA SER A 6 12.68 -0.77 38.51
C SER A 6 12.28 0.70 38.65
N SER A 7 13.15 1.55 39.21
CA SER A 7 12.96 3.01 39.35
C SER A 7 12.88 3.76 38.02
N TYR A 8 13.41 3.17 36.94
CA TYR A 8 13.34 3.69 35.59
C TYR A 8 12.03 3.33 34.86
N LYS A 9 11.23 2.43 35.44
CA LYS A 9 9.95 1.99 34.85
C LYS A 9 8.94 3.15 34.87
N GLY A 10 8.54 3.60 33.68
CA GLY A 10 7.52 4.64 33.52
C GLY A 10 8.06 6.08 33.49
N ARG A 11 9.39 6.29 33.45
CA ARG A 11 10.01 7.59 33.24
C ARG A 11 10.58 7.67 31.82
N ASN A 12 10.49 8.85 31.19
CA ASN A 12 11.19 9.09 29.93
C ASN A 12 12.69 9.18 30.21
N ILE A 13 13.48 8.32 29.57
CA ILE A 13 14.93 8.23 29.77
C ILE A 13 15.60 8.44 28.42
N GLY A 14 16.56 9.36 28.36
CA GLY A 14 17.47 9.49 27.23
C GLY A 14 18.71 8.62 27.47
N VAL A 15 19.02 7.74 26.51
CA VAL A 15 20.27 6.97 26.53
C VAL A 15 21.31 7.75 25.73
N VAL A 16 22.44 8.07 26.36
CA VAL A 16 23.54 8.81 25.74
C VAL A 16 24.80 7.94 25.81
N THR A 17 25.70 8.08 24.83
CA THR A 17 26.98 7.39 24.85
C THR A 17 27.87 7.92 25.97
N ALA A 18 28.49 7.02 26.74
CA ALA A 18 29.38 7.39 27.84
C ALA A 18 30.50 8.35 27.41
N ARG A 19 31.02 8.18 26.18
CA ARG A 19 32.02 9.06 25.58
C ARG A 19 31.55 10.51 25.42
N SER A 20 30.28 10.72 25.06
CA SER A 20 29.73 12.07 24.91
C SER A 20 29.61 12.75 26.27
N VAL A 21 29.22 12.01 27.30
CA VAL A 21 29.10 12.52 28.67
C VAL A 21 30.49 12.84 29.24
N PHE A 22 31.49 11.98 29.00
CA PHE A 22 32.87 12.24 29.42
C PHE A 22 33.47 13.48 28.78
N ARG A 23 33.18 13.72 27.50
CA ARG A 23 33.65 14.93 26.80
C ARG A 23 33.08 16.23 27.39
N GLU A 24 31.85 16.17 27.92
CA GLU A 24 31.15 17.34 28.46
C GLU A 24 31.48 17.59 29.94
N PHE A 25 31.49 16.54 30.76
CA PHE A 25 31.62 16.63 32.22
C PHE A 25 32.98 16.19 32.75
N GLY A 26 33.79 15.47 31.95
CA GLY A 26 35.17 15.19 32.28
C GLY A 26 35.39 14.30 33.50
N ALA A 27 36.35 14.66 34.34
CA ALA A 27 36.73 13.90 35.54
C ALA A 27 35.57 13.71 36.56
N ARG A 28 34.52 14.54 36.49
CA ARG A 28 33.38 14.51 37.44
C ARG A 28 32.48 13.28 37.32
N ILE A 29 32.50 12.61 36.16
CA ILE A 29 31.68 11.41 35.95
C ILE A 29 32.44 10.10 36.23
N VAL A 30 33.74 10.23 36.53
CA VAL A 30 34.63 9.12 36.86
C VAL A 30 34.65 9.00 38.38
N VAL A 31 34.45 7.79 38.89
CA VAL A 31 34.50 7.52 40.34
C VAL A 31 35.90 7.85 40.87
N GLY A 32 35.97 8.81 41.79
CA GLY A 32 37.19 9.40 42.34
C GLY A 32 38.11 10.02 41.29
N GLY A 33 37.54 10.55 40.20
CA GLY A 33 38.29 11.21 39.15
C GLY A 33 39.06 12.42 39.67
N LYS A 34 40.30 12.56 39.20
CA LYS A 34 41.18 13.68 39.54
C LYS A 34 41.11 14.78 38.49
N LYS A 35 41.05 16.03 38.95
CA LYS A 35 41.17 17.21 38.08
C LYS A 35 42.49 17.14 37.31
N VAL A 36 42.47 17.62 36.07
CA VAL A 36 43.62 17.66 35.14
C VAL A 36 44.08 16.28 34.65
N THR A 37 44.23 15.28 35.52
CA THR A 37 44.74 13.94 35.15
C THR A 37 43.68 13.09 34.45
N ASP A 38 42.47 13.01 35.01
CA ASP A 38 41.38 12.17 34.51
C ASP A 38 40.32 12.99 33.74
N ASP A 39 40.65 14.24 33.42
CA ASP A 39 39.73 15.17 32.75
C ASP A 39 39.87 15.12 31.22
N TYR A 40 38.79 15.41 30.50
CA TYR A 40 38.81 15.49 29.04
C TYR A 40 39.48 16.79 28.55
N LYS A 41 39.29 17.91 29.26
CA LYS A 41 39.75 19.26 28.87
C LYS A 41 40.98 19.72 29.65
N VAL A 42 42.01 18.87 29.70
CA VAL A 42 43.26 19.09 30.45
C VAL A 42 43.89 20.46 30.21
N THR A 43 43.89 20.95 28.96
CA THR A 43 44.50 22.24 28.59
C THR A 43 43.76 23.43 29.19
N GLU A 44 42.42 23.36 29.24
CA GLU A 44 41.58 24.40 29.84
C GLU A 44 41.71 24.37 31.38
N ALA A 45 41.69 23.18 31.98
CA ALA A 45 41.87 23.01 33.42
C ALA A 45 43.23 23.55 33.91
N LYS A 46 44.31 23.31 33.14
CA LYS A 46 45.64 23.89 33.41
C LYS A 46 45.67 25.41 33.25
N ALA A 47 44.98 25.95 32.25
CA ALA A 47 44.89 27.39 32.05
C ALA A 47 44.07 28.10 33.15
N ASN A 48 43.06 27.43 33.70
CA ASN A 48 42.25 27.91 34.82
C ASN A 48 42.96 27.83 36.18
N GLY A 49 44.17 27.24 36.22
CA GLY A 49 44.95 27.10 37.46
C GLY A 49 44.42 26.04 38.41
N GLU A 50 43.68 25.04 37.91
CA GLU A 50 43.23 23.92 38.73
C GLU A 50 44.42 23.08 39.22
N VAL A 51 44.40 22.72 40.51
CA VAL A 51 45.48 21.96 41.13
C VAL A 51 45.44 20.51 40.62
N GLU A 52 46.55 20.09 40.02
CA GLU A 52 46.70 18.74 39.47
C GLU A 52 46.58 17.69 40.58
N GLY A 53 45.67 16.72 40.38
CA GLY A 53 45.49 15.60 41.30
C GLY A 53 44.46 15.80 42.41
N GLU A 54 43.83 16.97 42.51
CA GLU A 54 42.67 17.17 43.39
C GLU A 54 41.44 16.38 42.93
N ILE A 55 40.58 16.01 43.88
CA ILE A 55 39.35 15.29 43.56
C ILE A 55 38.35 16.20 42.83
N ALA A 56 37.77 15.72 41.74
CA ALA A 56 36.88 16.52 40.89
C ALA A 56 35.49 16.74 41.51
N ASP A 57 34.99 15.74 42.25
CA ASP A 57 33.78 15.83 43.06
C ASP A 57 34.16 15.71 44.55
N PRO A 58 34.01 16.78 45.37
CA PRO A 58 34.36 16.77 46.78
C PRO A 58 33.65 15.68 47.60
N ASP A 59 32.45 15.27 47.16
CA ASP A 59 31.64 14.25 47.82
C ASP A 59 31.98 12.82 47.35
N ASP A 60 32.83 12.66 46.34
CA ASP A 60 33.28 11.38 45.80
C ASP A 60 34.50 10.83 46.55
N ARG A 61 34.34 10.51 47.83
CA ARG A 61 35.40 9.86 48.60
C ARG A 61 35.45 8.36 48.26
N ILE A 62 36.61 7.89 47.77
CA ILE A 62 36.93 6.46 47.69
C ILE A 62 37.39 6.00 49.09
N PRO A 63 36.76 5.00 49.72
CA PRO A 63 37.22 4.45 51.00
C PRO A 63 38.64 3.86 50.90
N GLU A 64 39.50 4.16 51.88
CA GLU A 64 40.90 3.70 51.89
C GLU A 64 41.07 2.23 52.33
N HIS A 65 40.05 1.62 52.94
CA HIS A 65 40.18 0.30 53.58
C HIS A 65 38.96 -0.58 53.29
N ASN A 66 39.13 -1.63 52.47
CA ASN A 66 38.28 -2.81 52.13
C ASN A 66 36.73 -2.77 52.35
N GLU A 67 36.14 -1.60 52.49
CA GLU A 67 34.71 -1.36 52.54
C GLU A 67 34.24 -1.19 51.11
N GLU A 68 33.19 -1.92 50.74
CA GLU A 68 32.68 -1.92 49.38
C GLU A 68 32.23 -0.50 49.00
N TYR A 69 32.88 0.07 47.98
CA TYR A 69 32.45 1.33 47.39
C TYR A 69 30.97 1.24 47.03
N ASN A 70 30.16 2.17 47.57
CA ASN A 70 28.72 2.16 47.35
C ASN A 70 28.41 2.49 45.88
N ARG A 71 28.32 1.44 45.06
CA ARG A 71 27.98 1.50 43.62
C ARG A 71 26.65 2.20 43.35
N ASN A 72 25.77 2.27 44.35
CA ASN A 72 24.44 2.84 44.23
C ASN A 72 24.37 4.34 44.61
N ARG A 73 25.49 4.98 44.98
CA ARG A 73 25.53 6.39 45.42
C ARG A 73 25.01 7.37 44.36
N TYR A 74 25.32 7.14 43.09
CA TYR A 74 24.87 7.97 41.96
C TYR A 74 23.65 7.40 41.21
N VAL A 75 23.03 6.34 41.74
CA VAL A 75 21.73 5.88 41.23
C VAL A 75 20.67 6.88 41.70
N ALA A 76 19.91 7.42 40.75
CA ALA A 76 18.93 8.51 40.94
C ALA A 76 17.70 8.15 41.80
N TRP A 77 17.87 7.36 42.87
CA TRP A 77 16.83 7.01 43.82
C TRP A 77 16.53 8.18 44.75
N PHE A 78 17.53 8.83 45.35
CA PHE A 78 17.29 9.71 46.51
C PHE A 78 17.21 11.23 46.22
N GLY A 79 17.78 11.74 45.11
CA GLY A 79 17.80 13.20 44.83
C GLY A 79 16.89 13.70 43.70
N ALA A 80 16.47 12.83 42.77
CA ALA A 80 15.71 13.27 41.59
C ALA A 80 14.20 13.48 41.86
N SER A 81 13.71 13.12 43.05
CA SER A 81 12.28 13.29 43.38
C SER A 81 11.90 14.74 43.68
N GLU A 82 12.85 15.60 44.05
CA GLU A 82 12.56 16.97 44.47
C GLU A 82 12.38 17.92 43.27
N VAL A 83 13.18 17.71 42.22
CA VAL A 83 13.08 18.45 40.94
C VAL A 83 11.75 18.19 40.22
N TYR A 84 11.11 17.03 40.44
CA TYR A 84 9.84 16.67 39.80
C TYR A 84 8.61 16.79 40.70
N ARG A 85 8.75 16.93 42.04
CA ARG A 85 7.60 17.22 42.92
C ARG A 85 7.12 18.67 42.81
N ASN A 86 8.02 19.60 42.53
CA ASN A 86 7.68 21.02 42.38
C ASN A 86 6.95 21.39 41.07
N VAL A 87 6.82 20.46 40.10
CA VAL A 87 6.02 20.69 38.87
C VAL A 87 4.53 20.38 39.09
N GLY A 88 4.16 19.78 40.24
CA GLY A 88 2.79 19.35 40.54
C GLY A 88 2.00 20.22 41.53
N GLN A 89 2.59 21.24 42.14
CA GLN A 89 1.88 22.16 43.04
C GLN A 89 2.04 23.60 42.58
N GLY A 90 0.90 24.24 42.35
CA GLY A 90 0.76 25.46 41.55
C GLY A 90 1.56 26.66 42.04
N GLY A 91 2.23 27.31 41.09
CA GLY A 91 2.69 28.69 41.14
C GLY A 91 2.28 29.38 39.85
N ALA A 92 1.61 30.53 39.99
CA ALA A 92 0.99 31.29 38.91
C ALA A 92 1.96 31.61 37.76
N GLY A 93 1.53 31.35 36.54
CA GLY A 93 2.29 31.63 35.32
C GLY A 93 1.56 31.13 34.09
N GLN A 94 0.59 31.91 33.63
CA GLN A 94 -0.17 31.65 32.41
C GLN A 94 0.77 31.81 31.20
N GLN A 95 1.29 30.70 30.68
CA GLN A 95 1.94 30.67 29.38
C GLN A 95 1.28 29.64 28.47
N SER A 96 0.64 30.20 27.46
CA SER A 96 0.13 29.58 26.25
C SER A 96 1.20 28.73 25.56
N GLY A 97 1.12 27.41 25.75
CA GLY A 97 1.99 26.45 25.09
C GLY A 97 1.20 25.19 24.74
N LYS A 98 1.07 24.96 23.43
CA LYS A 98 0.85 23.69 22.69
C LYS A 98 -0.07 22.64 23.34
N PRO A 99 -1.11 22.12 22.65
CA PRO A 99 -1.90 21.03 23.19
C PRO A 99 -0.97 19.83 23.43
N GLY A 100 -0.64 19.58 24.71
CA GLY A 100 -0.02 18.35 25.14
C GLY A 100 -0.86 17.17 24.68
N PRO A 101 -0.26 15.98 24.50
CA PRO A 101 -0.96 14.84 23.92
C PRO A 101 -2.19 14.59 24.78
N LEU A 102 -3.38 14.73 24.16
CA LEU A 102 -4.66 14.44 24.81
C LEU A 102 -4.47 13.16 25.59
N GLY A 103 -4.50 13.27 26.92
CA GLY A 103 -4.34 12.14 27.81
C GLY A 103 -5.25 11.03 27.28
N LYS A 104 -4.64 9.89 26.92
CA LYS A 104 -5.36 8.77 26.31
C LYS A 104 -6.60 8.54 27.16
N ARG A 105 -7.79 8.93 26.66
CA ARG A 105 -9.05 8.56 27.28
C ARG A 105 -9.14 7.06 27.13
N ARG A 106 -8.51 6.35 28.08
CA ARG A 106 -8.66 4.91 28.20
C ARG A 106 -10.11 4.72 28.57
N ALA A 107 -10.93 4.42 27.58
CA ALA A 107 -12.27 3.93 27.84
C ALA A 107 -12.11 2.77 28.81
N GLY A 108 -12.68 2.89 30.01
CA GLY A 108 -12.57 1.85 31.02
C GLY A 108 -13.10 0.55 30.44
N VAL A 109 -12.22 -0.45 30.31
CA VAL A 109 -12.62 -1.78 29.86
C VAL A 109 -13.34 -2.44 31.02
N THR A 110 -14.63 -2.71 30.85
CA THR A 110 -15.47 -3.43 31.83
C THR A 110 -15.88 -4.79 31.27
N VAL A 111 -16.33 -5.70 32.15
CA VAL A 111 -16.79 -7.05 31.74
C VAL A 111 -17.98 -7.01 30.77
N GLN A 112 -18.76 -5.93 30.75
CA GLN A 112 -19.87 -5.75 29.80
C GLN A 112 -19.43 -5.06 28.50
N ASN A 113 -18.37 -4.23 28.53
CA ASN A 113 -17.96 -3.38 27.41
C ASN A 113 -16.71 -3.89 26.66
N TRP A 114 -16.00 -4.90 27.17
CA TRP A 114 -14.74 -5.33 26.56
C TRP A 114 -14.93 -5.78 25.10
N GLN A 115 -15.97 -6.56 24.79
CA GLN A 115 -16.21 -7.03 23.41
C GLN A 115 -16.40 -5.87 22.45
N PHE A 116 -17.24 -4.90 22.81
CA PHE A 116 -17.50 -3.71 21.99
C PHE A 116 -16.23 -2.87 21.82
N LEU A 117 -15.48 -2.61 22.89
CA LEU A 117 -14.24 -1.85 22.81
C LEU A 117 -13.21 -2.55 21.93
N HIS A 118 -13.05 -3.87 22.05
CA HIS A 118 -12.15 -4.64 21.19
C HIS A 118 -12.60 -4.62 19.72
N ALA A 119 -13.88 -4.85 19.44
CA ALA A 119 -14.41 -4.79 18.08
C ALA A 119 -14.23 -3.39 17.46
N ARG A 120 -14.46 -2.33 18.25
CA ARG A 120 -14.29 -0.94 17.80
C ARG A 120 -12.83 -0.61 17.52
N GLU A 121 -11.91 -0.98 18.41
CA GLU A 121 -10.48 -0.74 18.17
C GLU A 121 -9.94 -1.60 17.01
N ALA A 122 -10.42 -2.82 16.83
CA ALA A 122 -10.10 -3.65 15.66
C ALA A 122 -10.61 -3.00 14.35
N SER A 123 -11.85 -2.49 14.34
CA SER A 123 -12.41 -1.76 13.19
C SER A 123 -11.63 -0.49 12.86
N ARG A 124 -11.22 0.28 13.88
CA ARG A 124 -10.35 1.45 13.73
C ARG A 124 -8.99 1.07 13.16
N PHE A 125 -8.38 0.01 13.67
CA PHE A 125 -7.12 -0.50 13.17
C PHE A 125 -7.21 -0.92 11.70
N ASN A 126 -8.24 -1.67 11.33
CA ASN A 126 -8.50 -2.07 9.94
C ASN A 126 -8.68 -0.85 9.03
N SER A 127 -9.44 0.15 9.48
CA SER A 127 -9.64 1.41 8.76
C SER A 127 -8.32 2.17 8.58
N GLY A 128 -7.48 2.20 9.62
CA GLY A 128 -6.15 2.81 9.58
C GLY A 128 -5.22 2.13 8.57
N ILE A 129 -5.15 0.79 8.59
CA ILE A 129 -4.37 0.03 7.59
C ILE A 129 -4.92 0.26 6.18
N ALA A 130 -6.24 0.26 6.00
CA ALA A 130 -6.85 0.50 4.70
C ALA A 130 -6.53 1.89 4.14
N ALA A 131 -6.42 2.91 5.01
CA ALA A 131 -5.99 4.25 4.61
C ALA A 131 -4.52 4.28 4.18
N VAL A 132 -3.63 3.62 4.92
CA VAL A 132 -2.21 3.49 4.55
C VAL A 132 -2.03 2.68 3.26
N ARG A 133 -2.81 1.62 3.04
CA ARG A 133 -2.77 0.87 1.78
C ARG A 133 -3.27 1.71 0.61
N ARG A 134 -4.27 2.57 0.83
CA ARG A 134 -4.78 3.48 -0.20
C ARG A 134 -3.74 4.50 -0.66
N SER A 135 -2.82 4.95 0.20
CA SER A 135 -1.76 5.85 -0.23
C SER A 135 -0.74 5.20 -1.18
N ALA A 136 -0.72 3.87 -1.29
CA ALA A 136 0.14 3.13 -2.23
C ALA A 136 -0.58 2.77 -3.55
N MET A 137 -1.81 3.24 -3.78
CA MET A 137 -2.59 2.90 -4.98
C MET A 137 -2.01 3.50 -6.26
N ASP A 138 -1.33 4.65 -6.16
CA ASP A 138 -0.67 5.31 -7.29
C ASP A 138 0.66 4.64 -7.69
N GLY A 139 0.98 3.51 -7.05
CA GLY A 139 2.17 2.71 -7.30
C GLY A 139 3.33 3.06 -6.37
N VAL A 140 4.22 2.08 -6.19
CA VAL A 140 5.45 2.21 -5.40
C VAL A 140 6.61 1.84 -6.30
N TYR A 141 7.57 2.75 -6.44
CA TYR A 141 8.78 2.52 -7.21
C TYR A 141 9.71 1.53 -6.49
N ASP A 142 10.14 0.47 -7.18
CA ASP A 142 11.18 -0.44 -6.71
C ASP A 142 12.53 -0.14 -7.38
N THR A 143 13.53 0.09 -6.55
CA THR A 143 14.89 0.45 -6.98
C THR A 143 15.67 -0.72 -7.56
N HIS A 144 15.32 -1.97 -7.21
CA HIS A 144 16.09 -3.14 -7.65
C HIS A 144 15.72 -3.55 -9.08
N THR A 145 14.43 -3.46 -9.41
CA THR A 145 13.94 -3.78 -10.75
C THR A 145 13.78 -2.56 -11.65
N ASN A 146 13.89 -1.33 -11.11
CA ASN A 146 13.66 -0.08 -11.82
C ASN A 146 12.23 -0.03 -12.44
N MET A 147 11.24 -0.53 -11.70
CA MET A 147 9.84 -0.61 -12.12
C MET A 147 8.90 -0.01 -11.07
N MET A 148 7.75 0.50 -11.51
CA MET A 148 6.64 0.88 -10.64
C MET A 148 5.78 -0.36 -10.35
N PHE A 149 5.63 -0.71 -9.08
CA PHE A 149 4.71 -1.77 -8.65
C PHE A 149 3.37 -1.20 -8.25
N TYR A 150 2.31 -1.78 -8.80
CA TYR A 150 0.93 -1.46 -8.48
C TYR A 150 0.28 -2.61 -7.71
N PRO A 151 -0.73 -2.34 -6.87
CA PRO A 151 -1.47 -3.40 -6.19
C PRO A 151 -2.09 -4.38 -7.19
N SER A 152 -1.93 -5.69 -6.98
CA SER A 152 -2.46 -6.72 -7.88
C SER A 152 -3.96 -6.61 -8.14
N ILE A 153 -4.73 -6.06 -7.18
CA ILE A 153 -6.19 -5.89 -7.30
C ILE A 153 -6.60 -4.86 -8.36
N THR A 154 -5.70 -3.97 -8.80
CA THR A 154 -5.99 -3.00 -9.86
C THR A 154 -5.65 -3.55 -11.24
N GLN A 155 -4.95 -4.69 -11.30
CA GLN A 155 -4.47 -5.27 -12.53
C GLN A 155 -5.47 -6.30 -13.07
N PRO A 156 -5.63 -6.42 -14.40
CA PRO A 156 -6.42 -7.49 -14.99
C PRO A 156 -5.81 -8.84 -14.64
N SER A 157 -6.65 -9.81 -14.30
CA SER A 157 -6.20 -11.13 -13.87
C SER A 157 -6.09 -12.16 -14.99
N HIS A 158 -6.78 -11.94 -16.11
CA HIS A 158 -6.78 -12.85 -17.24
C HIS A 158 -7.03 -12.09 -18.54
N ALA A 159 -6.43 -12.57 -19.64
CA ALA A 159 -6.57 -11.98 -20.97
C ALA A 159 -6.93 -13.07 -21.98
N LYS A 160 -7.70 -12.70 -23.01
CA LYS A 160 -7.98 -13.58 -24.15
C LYS A 160 -7.94 -12.79 -25.45
N TRP A 161 -7.46 -13.42 -26.52
CA TRP A 161 -7.50 -12.87 -27.87
C TRP A 161 -8.69 -13.44 -28.64
N GLU A 162 -9.46 -12.58 -29.30
CA GLU A 162 -10.60 -12.96 -30.13
C GLU A 162 -10.49 -12.22 -31.46
N GLN A 163 -10.45 -12.97 -32.57
CA GLN A 163 -10.41 -12.40 -33.90
C GLN A 163 -11.83 -12.11 -34.36
N MET A 164 -12.13 -10.82 -34.58
CA MET A 164 -13.42 -10.42 -35.11
C MET A 164 -13.43 -10.54 -36.64
N PRO A 165 -14.46 -11.15 -37.25
CA PRO A 165 -14.58 -11.18 -38.70
C PRO A 165 -14.78 -9.75 -39.25
N PRO A 166 -14.22 -9.43 -40.43
CA PRO A 166 -14.46 -8.14 -41.07
C PRO A 166 -15.95 -7.99 -41.41
N ARG A 167 -16.49 -6.79 -41.20
CA ARG A 167 -17.87 -6.48 -41.59
C ARG A 167 -18.02 -6.61 -43.12
N PRO A 168 -19.11 -7.24 -43.62
CA PRO A 168 -19.41 -7.23 -45.05
C PRO A 168 -19.70 -5.80 -45.52
N ILE A 169 -19.06 -5.40 -46.61
CA ILE A 169 -19.20 -4.06 -47.21
C ILE A 169 -20.67 -3.86 -47.60
N GLN A 170 -21.36 -2.91 -46.97
CA GLN A 170 -22.67 -2.45 -47.43
C GLN A 170 -22.44 -1.40 -48.52
N SER A 171 -23.10 -1.54 -49.66
CA SER A 171 -22.91 -0.69 -50.86
C SER A 171 -23.32 0.77 -50.67
N ASP A 172 -23.94 1.10 -49.53
CA ASP A 172 -24.52 2.42 -49.23
C ASP A 172 -23.68 3.22 -48.20
N GLU A 173 -22.47 2.76 -47.86
CA GLU A 173 -21.58 3.52 -46.97
C GLU A 173 -21.04 4.76 -47.70
N LYS A 174 -21.46 5.95 -47.23
CA LYS A 174 -20.94 7.23 -47.70
C LYS A 174 -19.40 7.22 -47.59
N PRO A 175 -18.67 7.70 -48.61
CA PRO A 175 -17.24 7.94 -48.50
C PRO A 175 -16.97 8.77 -47.25
N LEU A 176 -15.88 8.46 -46.53
CA LEU A 176 -15.44 9.22 -45.35
C LEU A 176 -15.40 10.73 -45.67
N GLU A 177 -16.40 11.49 -45.21
CA GLU A 177 -16.48 12.95 -45.40
C GLU A 177 -15.56 13.74 -44.45
N ASN A 178 -14.78 13.06 -43.62
CA ASN A 178 -13.75 13.70 -42.82
C ASN A 178 -12.38 13.33 -43.37
N GLY A 179 -11.80 14.28 -44.09
CA GLY A 179 -10.39 14.29 -44.44
C GLY A 179 -9.49 14.15 -43.20
N LEU A 180 -8.26 13.71 -43.47
CA LEU A 180 -7.12 13.57 -42.56
C LEU A 180 -7.00 12.20 -41.86
N THR A 181 -6.72 11.16 -42.65
CA THR A 181 -5.68 10.21 -42.25
C THR A 181 -4.37 10.64 -42.93
N ASN A 182 -3.45 11.18 -42.11
CA ASN A 182 -2.14 11.72 -42.47
C ASN A 182 -2.15 13.00 -43.32
N GLY A 183 -1.32 13.96 -42.90
CA GLY A 183 -1.30 15.33 -43.41
C GLY A 183 -1.00 15.48 -44.90
N HIS A 184 -1.31 16.69 -45.38
CA HIS A 184 -1.18 17.22 -46.75
C HIS A 184 -2.26 16.81 -47.75
N ALA A 185 -3.42 17.46 -47.64
CA ALA A 185 -4.31 17.70 -48.79
C ALA A 185 -4.08 19.14 -49.31
N HIS A 186 -2.92 19.36 -49.92
CA HIS A 186 -2.75 20.46 -50.87
C HIS A 186 -1.92 19.94 -52.04
N LEU A 187 -2.60 19.36 -53.02
CA LEU A 187 -2.09 19.29 -54.38
C LEU A 187 -3.14 19.87 -55.34
N PRO A 188 -2.69 20.51 -56.44
CA PRO A 188 -3.45 21.52 -57.13
C PRO A 188 -3.95 20.95 -58.46
N ASN A 189 -5.13 20.32 -58.50
CA ASN A 189 -5.90 20.33 -59.74
C ASN A 189 -7.36 19.91 -59.54
N GLY A 190 -8.29 20.82 -59.88
CA GLY A 190 -9.69 20.66 -60.30
C GLY A 190 -10.57 19.62 -59.57
N THR A 191 -11.75 19.92 -59.03
CA THR A 191 -12.76 20.94 -59.37
C THR A 191 -13.69 21.05 -58.16
N THR A 192 -13.89 22.23 -57.60
CA THR A 192 -14.97 22.49 -56.65
C THR A 192 -16.28 22.55 -57.42
N GLY A 193 -17.05 21.46 -57.40
CA GLY A 193 -18.46 21.49 -57.77
C GLY A 193 -19.25 22.05 -56.60
N ASP A 194 -19.80 23.25 -56.78
CA ASP A 194 -20.97 23.71 -56.04
C ASP A 194 -22.06 22.63 -56.12
N ASP A 195 -22.65 22.25 -54.99
CA ASP A 195 -24.06 21.86 -54.95
C ASP A 195 -24.62 22.01 -53.52
N HIS A 196 -25.25 23.17 -53.34
CA HIS A 196 -26.54 23.43 -52.71
C HIS A 196 -26.95 22.68 -51.42
N ASP A 197 -27.12 23.47 -50.36
CA ASP A 197 -28.02 23.25 -49.23
C ASP A 197 -29.28 22.46 -49.62
N THR A 198 -29.48 21.29 -49.02
CA THR A 198 -30.83 20.73 -48.85
C THR A 198 -31.00 20.11 -47.47
N ALA A 199 -32.06 20.62 -46.83
CA ALA A 199 -32.57 20.31 -45.52
C ALA A 199 -32.79 18.82 -45.23
N MET A 200 -32.68 18.50 -43.93
CA MET A 200 -33.38 17.44 -43.21
C MET A 200 -34.21 16.46 -44.07
N GLU A 201 -33.64 15.31 -44.39
CA GLU A 201 -34.41 14.08 -44.55
C GLU A 201 -34.14 13.17 -43.35
N ILE A 202 -35.18 13.00 -42.53
CA ILE A 202 -35.28 11.94 -41.53
C ILE A 202 -35.63 10.68 -42.33
N ASP A 203 -34.63 9.90 -42.73
CA ASP A 203 -34.84 8.63 -43.41
C ASP A 203 -35.16 7.55 -42.37
N ASP A 204 -36.46 7.23 -42.29
CA ASP A 204 -37.06 6.16 -41.50
C ASP A 204 -36.73 4.81 -42.15
N LYS A 205 -35.51 4.31 -41.94
CA LYS A 205 -35.10 2.96 -42.35
C LYS A 205 -34.96 2.05 -41.15
N SER A 206 -35.93 1.16 -41.03
CA SER A 206 -35.95 0.01 -40.14
C SER A 206 -34.80 -0.95 -40.46
N HIS A 207 -33.60 -0.64 -39.94
CA HIS A 207 -32.53 -1.61 -39.86
C HIS A 207 -32.97 -2.74 -38.93
N ALA A 208 -33.02 -3.96 -39.48
CA ALA A 208 -33.21 -5.18 -38.72
C ALA A 208 -32.26 -5.17 -37.52
N VAL A 209 -32.84 -5.12 -36.32
CA VAL A 209 -32.15 -5.06 -35.05
C VAL A 209 -31.40 -6.38 -34.85
N ASP A 210 -30.12 -6.38 -35.16
CA ASP A 210 -29.22 -7.41 -34.62
C ASP A 210 -29.12 -7.18 -33.12
N GLN A 211 -29.54 -8.17 -32.32
CA GLN A 211 -29.97 -8.03 -30.93
C GLN A 211 -28.83 -7.79 -29.90
N SER A 212 -27.70 -7.18 -30.29
CA SER A 212 -26.53 -7.04 -29.41
C SER A 212 -25.89 -5.66 -29.33
N SER A 213 -26.37 -4.64 -30.05
CA SER A 213 -25.78 -3.30 -29.98
C SER A 213 -26.32 -2.53 -28.77
N ARG A 214 -25.58 -2.55 -27.67
CA ARG A 214 -25.70 -1.48 -26.66
C ARG A 214 -25.44 -0.14 -27.37
N PRO A 215 -26.18 0.93 -27.05
CA PRO A 215 -25.91 2.24 -27.64
C PRO A 215 -24.49 2.66 -27.21
N THR A 216 -23.57 2.70 -28.17
CA THR A 216 -22.20 3.19 -27.93
C THR A 216 -22.07 4.58 -28.55
N ILE A 217 -21.28 5.44 -27.90
CA ILE A 217 -20.95 6.78 -28.43
C ILE A 217 -20.00 6.71 -29.63
N PHE A 218 -19.38 5.55 -29.86
CA PHE A 218 -18.39 5.37 -30.90
C PHE A 218 -19.03 4.81 -32.17
N SER A 219 -18.65 5.38 -33.31
CA SER A 219 -19.00 4.83 -34.61
C SER A 219 -18.22 3.55 -34.87
N ASP A 220 -18.80 2.64 -35.66
CA ASP A 220 -18.11 1.44 -36.11
C ASP A 220 -16.86 1.78 -36.93
N VAL A 221 -15.87 0.87 -36.91
CA VAL A 221 -14.63 1.03 -37.67
C VAL A 221 -14.93 0.91 -39.18
N PRO A 222 -14.53 1.90 -40.00
CA PRO A 222 -14.75 1.84 -41.44
C PRO A 222 -14.08 0.61 -42.10
N PRO A 223 -14.73 -0.06 -43.07
CA PRO A 223 -14.18 -1.25 -43.74
C PRO A 223 -12.83 -1.03 -44.45
N VAL A 224 -12.56 0.20 -44.90
CA VAL A 224 -11.28 0.55 -45.55
C VAL A 224 -10.11 0.42 -44.57
N VAL A 225 -10.33 0.75 -43.30
CA VAL A 225 -9.31 0.68 -42.25
C VAL A 225 -9.06 -0.78 -41.86
N SER A 226 -10.12 -1.56 -41.62
CA SER A 226 -10.00 -2.98 -41.24
C SER A 226 -9.41 -3.86 -42.35
N ARG A 227 -9.53 -3.45 -43.62
CA ARG A 227 -8.86 -4.13 -44.75
C ARG A 227 -7.37 -3.86 -44.82
N ASN A 228 -6.94 -2.63 -44.53
CA ASN A 228 -5.57 -2.19 -44.79
C ASN A 228 -4.67 -2.24 -43.54
N PHE A 229 -5.26 -2.20 -42.34
CA PHE A 229 -4.55 -2.14 -41.07
C PHE A 229 -5.01 -3.22 -40.10
N ALA A 230 -4.09 -3.69 -39.26
CA ALA A 230 -4.44 -4.51 -38.11
C ALA A 230 -5.05 -3.62 -37.02
N VAL A 231 -6.35 -3.77 -36.78
CA VAL A 231 -7.08 -3.05 -35.74
C VAL A 231 -7.10 -3.92 -34.48
N ILE A 232 -6.57 -3.40 -33.37
CA ILE A 232 -6.51 -4.09 -32.09
C ILE A 232 -7.22 -3.23 -31.05
N ASP A 233 -8.32 -3.74 -30.51
CA ASP A 233 -9.06 -3.12 -29.43
C ASP A 233 -8.94 -3.92 -28.14
N THR A 234 -8.88 -3.21 -27.01
CA THR A 234 -8.85 -3.82 -25.68
C THR A 234 -10.18 -3.59 -24.99
N THR A 235 -10.85 -4.66 -24.58
CA THR A 235 -12.10 -4.58 -23.81
C THR A 235 -11.89 -5.16 -22.41
N PHE A 236 -12.40 -4.45 -21.41
CA PHE A 236 -12.39 -4.91 -20.03
C PHE A 236 -13.77 -5.44 -19.65
N LYS A 237 -13.81 -6.69 -19.18
CA LYS A 237 -15.03 -7.31 -18.68
C LYS A 237 -14.87 -7.65 -17.21
N ALA A 238 -15.72 -7.06 -16.37
CA ALA A 238 -15.80 -7.40 -14.96
C ALA A 238 -16.80 -8.56 -14.75
N PRO A 239 -16.61 -9.38 -13.70
CA PRO A 239 -17.61 -10.38 -13.30
C PRO A 239 -18.92 -9.69 -12.90
N THR A 240 -20.04 -10.41 -13.04
CA THR A 240 -21.36 -9.92 -12.62
C THR A 240 -21.44 -9.72 -11.11
N HIS A 241 -20.75 -10.58 -10.35
CA HIS A 241 -20.65 -10.50 -8.91
C HIS A 241 -19.20 -10.66 -8.45
N HIS A 242 -18.86 -10.02 -7.33
CA HIS A 242 -17.54 -10.11 -6.71
C HIS A 242 -17.18 -11.54 -6.25
N VAL A 243 -18.18 -12.40 -6.04
CA VAL A 243 -18.00 -13.79 -5.59
C VAL A 243 -17.53 -14.72 -6.73
N CYS A 244 -17.69 -14.32 -7.99
CA CYS A 244 -17.36 -15.17 -9.14
C CYS A 244 -15.85 -15.44 -9.30
N GLY A 245 -15.01 -14.75 -8.51
CA GLY A 245 -13.58 -15.01 -8.43
C GLY A 245 -12.83 -14.79 -9.75
N PHE A 246 -11.69 -15.46 -9.87
CA PHE A 246 -10.85 -15.41 -11.06
C PHE A 246 -11.53 -16.13 -12.24
N PRO A 247 -11.49 -15.54 -13.46
CA PRO A 247 -12.01 -16.17 -14.67
C PRO A 247 -11.17 -17.37 -15.10
N GLY A 248 -11.78 -18.26 -15.90
CA GLY A 248 -11.15 -19.46 -16.42
C GLY A 248 -11.28 -20.68 -15.51
N PRO A 249 -10.98 -21.89 -16.03
CA PRO A 249 -10.88 -23.10 -15.22
C PRO A 249 -9.62 -23.07 -14.33
N ASP A 250 -8.56 -22.42 -14.81
CA ASP A 250 -7.31 -22.19 -14.11
C ASP A 250 -7.47 -20.94 -13.24
N GLY A 251 -8.21 -21.05 -12.13
CA GLY A 251 -8.30 -19.97 -11.14
C GLY A 251 -6.91 -19.51 -10.65
N SER A 252 -6.82 -18.45 -9.84
CA SER A 252 -5.51 -17.94 -9.42
C SER A 252 -4.72 -18.96 -8.59
N ILE A 253 -3.83 -19.70 -9.26
CA ILE A 253 -2.92 -20.68 -8.64
C ILE A 253 -1.99 -20.00 -7.63
N TYR A 254 -1.75 -18.70 -7.81
CA TYR A 254 -0.76 -17.92 -7.08
C TYR A 254 -1.34 -17.10 -5.92
N ASP A 255 -2.67 -17.12 -5.69
CA ASP A 255 -3.28 -16.39 -4.58
C ASP A 255 -3.74 -17.34 -3.45
N PRO A 256 -2.86 -17.65 -2.48
CA PRO A 256 -3.23 -18.44 -1.31
C PRO A 256 -4.18 -17.70 -0.36
N THR A 257 -4.43 -16.40 -0.56
CA THR A 257 -5.31 -15.59 0.30
C THR A 257 -6.76 -15.53 -0.19
N SER A 258 -7.01 -15.90 -1.44
CA SER A 258 -8.36 -15.97 -2.02
C SER A 258 -9.17 -17.20 -1.56
N GLY A 259 -8.58 -18.07 -0.73
CA GLY A 259 -9.25 -19.28 -0.26
C GLY A 259 -9.43 -20.32 -1.38
N PRO A 260 -10.17 -21.41 -1.12
CA PRO A 260 -10.42 -22.41 -2.15
C PRO A 260 -11.25 -21.78 -3.27
N ASN A 261 -10.91 -22.12 -4.52
CA ASN A 261 -11.27 -21.54 -5.81
C ASN A 261 -12.77 -21.15 -6.06
N GLY A 262 -13.37 -20.32 -5.21
CA GLY A 262 -14.80 -19.95 -5.21
C GLY A 262 -15.72 -20.98 -4.54
N LEU A 263 -17.03 -20.77 -4.66
CA LEU A 263 -18.10 -21.61 -4.09
C LEU A 263 -18.11 -23.03 -4.65
N SER A 264 -17.55 -23.21 -5.85
CA SER A 264 -17.40 -24.53 -6.48
C SER A 264 -16.54 -25.51 -5.69
N SER A 265 -15.70 -25.01 -4.78
CA SER A 265 -14.81 -25.82 -3.94
C SER A 265 -15.47 -26.39 -2.68
N ILE A 266 -16.68 -25.95 -2.36
CA ILE A 266 -17.41 -26.41 -1.17
C ILE A 266 -17.90 -27.85 -1.44
N PRO A 267 -17.53 -28.82 -0.58
CA PRO A 267 -18.03 -30.18 -0.65
C PRO A 267 -19.56 -30.27 -0.56
N ASP A 268 -20.16 -31.18 -1.33
CA ASP A 268 -21.62 -31.31 -1.41
C ASP A 268 -22.24 -31.85 -0.10
N ASP A 269 -21.49 -32.62 0.70
CA ASP A 269 -21.91 -33.08 2.04
C ASP A 269 -22.17 -31.90 2.99
N ILE A 270 -21.36 -30.84 2.93
CA ILE A 270 -21.60 -29.61 3.71
C ILE A 270 -22.78 -28.82 3.14
N ALA A 271 -22.96 -28.82 1.82
CA ALA A 271 -24.07 -28.12 1.17
C ALA A 271 -25.43 -28.76 1.49
N ASP A 272 -25.46 -30.07 1.70
CA ASP A 272 -26.66 -30.83 2.09
C ASP A 272 -27.12 -30.54 3.52
N GLU A 273 -26.25 -30.06 4.40
CA GLU A 273 -26.64 -29.64 5.76
C GLU A 273 -27.38 -28.28 5.78
N LEU A 274 -27.30 -27.48 4.71
CA LEU A 274 -27.93 -26.17 4.65
C LEU A 274 -29.47 -26.27 4.53
N PRO A 275 -30.21 -25.32 5.12
CA PRO A 275 -31.64 -25.15 4.87
C PRO A 275 -31.94 -24.98 3.38
N GLU A 276 -33.10 -25.44 2.92
CA GLU A 276 -33.48 -25.47 1.50
C GLU A 276 -33.34 -24.11 0.80
N ASP A 277 -33.76 -23.03 1.47
CA ASP A 277 -33.64 -21.67 0.92
C ASP A 277 -32.18 -21.24 0.74
N CYS A 278 -31.30 -21.58 1.70
CA CYS A 278 -29.88 -21.28 1.64
C CYS A 278 -29.17 -22.14 0.58
N ARG A 279 -29.56 -23.41 0.45
CA ARG A 279 -29.02 -24.33 -0.56
C ARG A 279 -29.35 -23.84 -1.97
N ARG A 280 -30.61 -23.45 -2.22
CA ARG A 280 -31.03 -22.87 -3.51
C ARG A 280 -30.21 -21.62 -3.86
N ALA A 281 -30.00 -20.72 -2.89
CA ALA A 281 -29.20 -19.52 -3.11
C ALA A 281 -27.72 -19.85 -3.39
N LEU A 282 -27.16 -20.85 -2.72
CA LEU A 282 -25.80 -21.32 -2.95
C LEU A 282 -25.64 -21.92 -4.36
N GLU A 283 -26.60 -22.74 -4.80
CA GLU A 283 -26.59 -23.33 -6.15
C GLU A 283 -26.71 -22.27 -7.24
N GLU A 284 -27.55 -21.25 -7.04
CA GLU A 284 -27.66 -20.10 -7.94
C GLU A 284 -26.33 -19.35 -8.06
N ALA A 285 -25.69 -19.07 -6.93
CA ALA A 285 -24.38 -18.40 -6.90
C ALA A 285 -23.27 -19.26 -7.53
N LYS A 286 -23.26 -20.57 -7.26
CA LYS A 286 -22.32 -21.54 -7.88
C LYS A 286 -22.51 -21.59 -9.39
N LYS A 287 -23.76 -21.59 -9.88
CA LYS A 287 -24.08 -21.52 -11.31
C LYS A 287 -23.60 -20.20 -11.93
N ALA A 288 -23.78 -19.07 -11.26
CA ALA A 288 -23.30 -17.78 -11.73
C ALA A 288 -21.76 -17.71 -11.81
N GLU A 289 -21.06 -18.23 -10.80
CA GLU A 289 -19.60 -18.37 -10.80
C GLU A 289 -19.12 -19.25 -11.95
N MET A 290 -19.70 -20.44 -12.12
CA MET A 290 -19.33 -21.35 -13.21
C MET A 290 -19.65 -20.76 -14.59
N GLY A 291 -20.76 -20.03 -14.72
CA GLY A 291 -21.11 -19.30 -15.93
C GLY A 291 -20.15 -18.15 -16.25
N TRP A 292 -19.60 -17.49 -15.23
CA TRP A 292 -18.53 -16.50 -15.41
C TRP A 292 -17.22 -17.18 -15.85
N LYS A 293 -16.78 -18.20 -15.13
CA LYS A 293 -15.55 -18.93 -15.43
C LYS A 293 -15.57 -19.58 -16.82
N GLY A 294 -16.70 -20.16 -17.22
CA GLY A 294 -16.88 -20.81 -18.51
C GLY A 294 -16.83 -19.88 -19.73
N GLN A 295 -16.89 -18.55 -19.55
CA GLN A 295 -16.68 -17.59 -20.65
C GLN A 295 -15.20 -17.44 -21.04
N TRP A 296 -14.31 -18.03 -20.26
CA TRP A 296 -12.87 -17.93 -20.39
C TRP A 296 -12.27 -19.34 -20.47
N GLY A 297 -11.29 -19.52 -21.35
CA GLY A 297 -10.53 -20.77 -21.44
C GLY A 297 -9.39 -20.80 -20.44
N THR A 298 -8.50 -21.79 -20.58
CA THR A 298 -7.22 -21.82 -19.85
C THR A 298 -6.34 -20.64 -20.28
N GLU A 299 -5.37 -20.24 -19.45
CA GLU A 299 -4.46 -19.12 -19.81
C GLU A 299 -3.68 -19.45 -21.09
N ALA A 300 -3.25 -20.71 -21.23
CA ALA A 300 -2.52 -21.20 -22.40
C ALA A 300 -3.32 -21.04 -23.71
N GLN A 301 -4.62 -21.36 -23.69
CA GLN A 301 -5.48 -21.25 -24.87
C GLN A 301 -5.89 -19.80 -25.13
N SER A 302 -6.20 -19.06 -24.07
CA SER A 302 -6.79 -17.72 -24.17
C SER A 302 -5.77 -16.66 -24.57
N ALA A 303 -4.60 -16.66 -23.94
CA ALA A 303 -3.58 -15.66 -24.19
C ALA A 303 -2.76 -15.95 -25.46
N LEU A 304 -2.95 -17.12 -26.09
CA LEU A 304 -2.17 -17.62 -27.23
C LEU A 304 -0.66 -17.39 -27.03
N ARG A 305 -0.18 -17.46 -25.77
CA ARG A 305 1.25 -17.34 -25.49
C ARG A 305 1.89 -18.54 -26.16
N GLY A 306 2.63 -18.30 -27.24
CA GLY A 306 3.51 -19.32 -27.79
C GLY A 306 4.41 -19.82 -26.67
N GLU A 307 4.62 -21.14 -26.61
CA GLU A 307 5.69 -21.68 -25.77
C GLU A 307 6.97 -20.95 -26.16
N LEU A 308 7.50 -20.15 -25.24
CA LEU A 308 8.72 -19.42 -25.49
C LEU A 308 9.82 -20.47 -25.59
N LYS A 309 10.16 -20.87 -26.82
CA LYS A 309 11.28 -21.78 -27.08
C LYS A 309 12.54 -21.01 -26.79
N ILE A 310 12.95 -21.01 -25.53
CA ILE A 310 14.23 -20.46 -25.09
C ILE A 310 15.29 -21.40 -25.68
N GLY A 311 15.93 -20.96 -26.76
CA GLY A 311 17.13 -21.64 -27.26
C GLY A 311 18.17 -21.62 -26.15
N PHE A 312 18.48 -22.79 -25.59
CA PHE A 312 19.65 -22.92 -24.74
C PHE A 312 20.89 -22.64 -25.60
N ASN A 313 21.83 -21.82 -25.11
CA ASN A 313 23.08 -21.54 -25.81
C ASN A 313 23.71 -22.83 -26.33
N GLY A 314 23.79 -22.98 -27.66
CA GLY A 314 24.35 -24.15 -28.33
C GLY A 314 23.35 -25.06 -29.04
N TYR A 315 22.05 -24.86 -28.90
CA TYR A 315 21.01 -25.56 -29.67
C TYR A 315 20.10 -24.54 -30.38
N PRO A 316 20.23 -24.36 -31.70
CA PRO A 316 19.26 -23.55 -32.44
C PRO A 316 17.88 -24.25 -32.40
N VAL A 317 16.84 -23.43 -32.25
CA VAL A 317 15.43 -23.81 -32.32
C VAL A 317 15.00 -23.96 -33.78
#